data_AF-A0A0G3IG29-F1
#
_entry.id   AF-A0A0G3IG29-F1
#
_cell.length_a   1.000
_cell.length_b   1.000
_cell.length_c   1.000
_cell.angle_alpha   90.00
_cell.angle_beta   90.00
_cell.angle_gamma   90.00
#
_symmetry.space_group_name_H-M   'P 1'
#
loop_
_entity.id
_entity.type
_entity.pdbx_description
1 polymer ?
#
loop_
_entity_poly.entity_id
_entity_poly.type
_entity_poly.pdbx_seq_one_letter_code
_entity_poly.pdbx_strand_id
1 'polypeptide(L)'
;MSAGTEALSNTASHAMQPQAPIHPESMAAPPMAPTAPTAAPLFESAHAAPTYDAAQAPAAPPAEAPQAYVAAPAAQAPVMPSTAAPVAPQGPLPAYGADLRPPTATAPAAPAMPTAAAPGSAPVHPSAGTQLNQPAVVRQAPQGATTAAPAPAGLTENAVAATTTGALAGASAVQTQAQQRLNRLLDAVARQEPKLRWAIGDRDDSNTVLATDLASGWIPPHVEIPTGIKLLKPGNRSKTLDALLGETTVTAAYSPGQYLTPAEDAEPTQMSIRARDTEEVEDLGWELSQATKWRDGLPRLAHTLAKAASTGTGYLDSEVELLREHLAAVSRQVLGDYPEHVDPANVGNWQLLATIDALIKGERTAANYHFAWFQALNLALKGEVHR
;
A
#
# COMPACT_ATOMS: atom_id res chain seq x y z
N MET A 1 47.76 66.21 5.63
CA MET A 1 47.52 67.43 4.81
C MET A 1 46.01 67.62 4.72
N SER A 2 45.52 68.86 4.71
CA SER A 2 44.09 69.26 4.75
C SER A 2 43.27 68.68 3.57
N ALA A 3 41.97 68.31 3.63
CA ALA A 3 40.75 69.01 4.11
C ALA A 3 40.35 70.24 3.24
N GLY A 4 39.08 70.55 2.92
CA GLY A 4 37.76 69.87 3.11
C GLY A 4 37.00 69.75 1.76
N THR A 5 35.65 69.67 1.62
CA THR A 5 34.44 69.82 2.47
C THR A 5 33.36 68.82 1.95
N GLU A 6 32.33 68.32 2.65
CA GLU A 6 31.14 68.99 3.28
C GLU A 6 30.37 69.92 2.32
N ALA A 7 29.02 70.02 2.29
CA ALA A 7 27.87 69.44 3.04
C ALA A 7 26.54 69.81 2.27
N LEU A 8 25.28 69.35 2.49
CA LEU A 8 24.57 68.38 3.38
C LEU A 8 23.12 68.13 2.82
N SER A 9 22.26 67.39 3.56
CA SER A 9 20.77 67.45 3.57
C SER A 9 19.92 66.80 2.43
N ASN A 10 18.75 66.17 2.69
CA ASN A 10 18.23 65.58 3.95
C ASN A 10 17.10 64.52 3.75
N THR A 11 16.73 63.87 4.85
CA THR A 11 15.59 62.96 5.13
C THR A 11 14.19 63.63 5.04
N ALA A 12 13.03 62.95 5.21
CA ALA A 12 12.54 61.58 4.90
C ALA A 12 11.04 61.47 5.30
N SER A 13 10.37 60.38 4.90
CA SER A 13 9.16 59.78 5.54
C SER A 13 7.83 60.54 5.60
N HIS A 14 6.77 59.96 4.99
CA HIS A 14 5.57 59.51 5.72
C HIS A 14 4.73 58.50 4.89
N ALA A 15 3.83 57.77 5.55
CA ALA A 15 3.03 56.69 4.97
C ALA A 15 1.57 56.73 5.45
N MET A 16 0.65 56.11 4.69
CA MET A 16 -0.72 55.78 5.13
C MET A 16 -1.30 54.62 4.30
N GLN A 17 -2.10 53.76 4.92
CA GLN A 17 -2.99 52.75 4.29
C GLN A 17 -4.47 53.16 4.56
N PRO A 18 -5.47 52.30 4.30
CA PRO A 18 -5.96 51.83 3.00
C PRO A 18 -7.47 52.15 2.82
N GLN A 19 -8.04 51.95 1.61
CA GLN A 19 -9.52 51.96 1.47
C GLN A 19 -10.04 51.20 0.24
N ALA A 20 -11.22 50.57 0.39
CA ALA A 20 -12.03 49.88 -0.61
C ALA A 20 -13.44 49.62 -0.01
N PRO A 21 -14.45 49.14 -0.77
CA PRO A 21 -14.69 49.23 -2.22
C PRO A 21 -16.00 50.00 -2.55
N ILE A 22 -16.28 50.26 -3.84
CA ILE A 22 -17.62 50.68 -4.30
C ILE A 22 -17.98 50.07 -5.68
N HIS A 23 -19.19 49.53 -5.79
CA HIS A 23 -19.87 49.19 -7.04
C HIS A 23 -20.91 50.27 -7.39
N PRO A 24 -21.30 50.37 -8.68
CA PRO A 24 -22.71 50.48 -9.03
C PRO A 24 -23.12 49.47 -10.12
N GLU A 25 -24.41 49.48 -10.49
CA GLU A 25 -25.12 48.36 -11.12
C GLU A 25 -25.32 48.43 -12.65
N SER A 26 -25.44 47.24 -13.25
CA SER A 26 -26.38 46.82 -14.32
C SER A 26 -26.94 47.84 -15.33
N MET A 27 -26.76 47.54 -16.63
CA MET A 27 -27.78 47.71 -17.68
C MET A 27 -27.71 46.57 -18.71
N ALA A 28 -28.80 46.38 -19.48
CA ALA A 28 -29.09 45.15 -20.24
C ALA A 28 -28.74 45.20 -21.74
N ALA A 29 -28.80 44.03 -22.39
CA ALA A 29 -28.56 43.85 -23.83
C ALA A 29 -29.86 43.63 -24.65
N PRO A 30 -29.94 44.12 -25.90
CA PRO A 30 -30.95 43.74 -26.90
C PRO A 30 -30.27 43.12 -28.17
N PRO A 31 -30.96 42.72 -29.27
CA PRO A 31 -31.01 41.28 -29.59
C PRO A 31 -30.63 40.90 -31.04
N MET A 32 -30.75 39.60 -31.36
CA MET A 32 -30.53 39.00 -32.69
C MET A 32 -31.79 38.97 -33.59
N ALA A 33 -31.57 38.60 -34.87
CA ALA A 33 -32.46 37.94 -35.86
C ALA A 33 -32.70 38.76 -37.18
N PRO A 34 -33.22 38.18 -38.28
CA PRO A 34 -32.34 37.90 -39.43
C PRO A 34 -32.89 38.30 -40.82
N THR A 35 -32.03 38.34 -41.85
CA THR A 35 -32.45 38.58 -43.25
C THR A 35 -31.66 37.81 -44.31
N ALA A 36 -32.41 37.35 -45.30
CA ALA A 36 -32.04 36.88 -46.64
C ALA A 36 -33.17 37.40 -47.60
N PRO A 37 -33.12 37.30 -48.96
CA PRO A 37 -32.27 36.42 -49.77
C PRO A 37 -31.77 37.00 -51.14
N THR A 38 -31.21 36.11 -51.97
CA THR A 38 -31.24 36.12 -53.46
C THR A 38 -30.44 37.18 -54.24
N ALA A 39 -29.36 36.72 -54.92
CA ALA A 39 -29.20 36.77 -56.39
C ALA A 39 -28.00 35.92 -56.86
N ALA A 40 -28.05 35.38 -58.07
CA ALA A 40 -26.94 34.71 -58.78
C ALA A 40 -26.72 35.39 -60.16
N PRO A 41 -25.65 35.07 -60.91
CA PRO A 41 -25.82 33.98 -61.88
C PRO A 41 -24.57 33.11 -62.21
N LEU A 42 -24.87 31.85 -62.56
CA LEU A 42 -24.27 31.00 -63.62
C LEU A 42 -22.79 31.16 -64.03
N PHE A 43 -22.06 30.04 -63.99
CA PHE A 43 -21.59 29.39 -65.23
C PHE A 43 -21.63 27.85 -65.11
N GLU A 44 -21.73 27.17 -66.25
CA GLU A 44 -22.12 25.76 -66.39
C GLU A 44 -20.91 24.82 -66.59
N SER A 45 -20.89 23.67 -65.91
CA SER A 45 -20.14 22.46 -66.32
C SER A 45 -20.53 21.26 -65.44
N ALA A 46 -21.27 20.30 -66.00
CA ALA A 46 -21.81 19.15 -65.27
C ALA A 46 -20.96 17.88 -65.44
N HIS A 47 -20.84 17.09 -64.36
CA HIS A 47 -20.68 15.63 -64.40
C HIS A 47 -21.34 14.99 -63.18
N ALA A 48 -21.83 13.74 -63.33
CA ALA A 48 -22.80 13.14 -62.41
C ALA A 48 -22.18 12.48 -61.17
N ALA A 49 -22.93 12.49 -60.06
CA ALA A 49 -22.66 11.66 -58.88
C ALA A 49 -23.30 10.27 -59.02
N PRO A 50 -22.68 9.20 -58.48
CA PRO A 50 -23.23 7.85 -58.57
C PRO A 50 -24.40 7.64 -57.60
N THR A 51 -25.48 7.04 -58.11
CA THR A 51 -26.58 6.53 -57.28
C THR A 51 -26.15 5.24 -56.58
N TYR A 52 -26.45 5.12 -55.29
CA TYR A 52 -26.28 3.89 -54.52
C TYR A 52 -27.47 2.94 -54.76
N ASP A 53 -27.16 1.72 -55.20
CA ASP A 53 -28.15 0.68 -55.52
C ASP A 53 -28.62 -0.07 -54.25
N ALA A 54 -29.87 -0.52 -54.24
CA ALA A 54 -30.54 -1.12 -53.09
C ALA A 54 -30.75 -2.62 -53.29
N ALA A 55 -29.69 -3.40 -53.02
CA ALA A 55 -29.69 -4.85 -53.22
C ALA A 55 -30.73 -5.60 -52.37
N GLN A 56 -31.37 -6.61 -52.97
CA GLN A 56 -32.50 -7.35 -52.39
C GLN A 56 -32.13 -8.28 -51.23
N ALA A 57 -33.10 -8.47 -50.32
CA ALA A 57 -33.02 -9.45 -49.24
C ALA A 57 -33.21 -10.90 -49.76
N PRO A 58 -32.41 -11.89 -49.27
CA PRO A 58 -32.62 -13.31 -49.58
C PRO A 58 -33.91 -13.89 -48.98
N ALA A 59 -34.49 -14.89 -49.67
CA ALA A 59 -35.71 -15.58 -49.24
C ALA A 59 -35.44 -16.75 -48.27
N ALA A 60 -36.45 -17.14 -47.50
CA ALA A 60 -36.39 -18.27 -46.56
C ALA A 60 -36.52 -19.66 -47.26
N PRO A 61 -35.87 -20.71 -46.73
CA PRO A 61 -36.00 -22.08 -47.25
C PRO A 61 -37.33 -22.74 -46.85
N PRO A 62 -37.79 -23.78 -47.59
CA PRO A 62 -39.01 -24.52 -47.28
C PRO A 62 -38.85 -25.47 -46.08
N ALA A 63 -39.97 -25.88 -45.49
CA ALA A 63 -40.01 -26.80 -44.36
C ALA A 63 -39.95 -28.28 -44.79
N GLU A 64 -39.32 -29.12 -43.96
CA GLU A 64 -39.20 -30.57 -44.16
C GLU A 64 -39.85 -31.36 -43.01
N ALA A 65 -40.27 -32.60 -43.28
CA ALA A 65 -41.10 -33.42 -42.39
C ALA A 65 -40.28 -34.17 -41.31
N PRO A 66 -40.87 -34.56 -40.16
CA PRO A 66 -40.11 -34.95 -38.98
C PRO A 66 -39.47 -36.34 -39.07
N GLN A 67 -38.14 -36.38 -38.89
CA GLN A 67 -37.42 -37.60 -38.51
C GLN A 67 -37.59 -37.84 -37.00
N ALA A 68 -38.07 -39.02 -36.62
CA ALA A 68 -38.19 -39.40 -35.22
C ALA A 68 -36.84 -39.90 -34.68
N TYR A 69 -36.33 -39.29 -33.60
CA TYR A 69 -35.21 -39.83 -32.83
C TYR A 69 -35.53 -39.91 -31.34
N VAL A 70 -34.90 -40.87 -30.67
CA VAL A 70 -35.34 -41.37 -29.36
C VAL A 70 -35.03 -40.39 -28.24
N ALA A 71 -36.02 -40.06 -27.42
CA ALA A 71 -35.83 -39.22 -26.24
C ALA A 71 -35.09 -39.98 -25.13
N ALA A 72 -33.91 -39.50 -24.73
CA ALA A 72 -33.29 -39.89 -23.46
C ALA A 72 -34.08 -39.25 -22.30
N PRO A 73 -34.18 -39.92 -21.13
CA PRO A 73 -35.02 -39.43 -20.03
C PRO A 73 -34.46 -38.13 -19.43
N ALA A 74 -35.37 -37.23 -19.06
CA ALA A 74 -35.01 -35.99 -18.39
C ALA A 74 -34.37 -36.26 -17.01
N ALA A 75 -33.18 -35.70 -16.78
CA ALA A 75 -32.58 -35.68 -15.46
C ALA A 75 -33.45 -34.85 -14.51
N GLN A 76 -33.88 -35.45 -13.41
CA GLN A 76 -34.71 -34.77 -12.42
C GLN A 76 -33.89 -33.69 -11.71
N ALA A 77 -34.45 -32.48 -11.59
CA ALA A 77 -33.86 -31.45 -10.74
C ALA A 77 -33.84 -31.93 -9.27
N PRO A 78 -32.73 -31.73 -8.53
CA PRO A 78 -32.64 -32.20 -7.15
C PRO A 78 -33.64 -31.46 -6.26
N VAL A 79 -34.54 -32.22 -5.64
CA VAL A 79 -35.47 -31.69 -4.63
C VAL A 79 -34.70 -31.32 -3.36
N MET A 80 -34.55 -30.02 -3.12
CA MET A 80 -33.95 -29.50 -1.90
C MET A 80 -34.86 -29.83 -0.70
N PRO A 81 -34.38 -30.54 0.35
CA PRO A 81 -35.18 -30.78 1.53
C PRO A 81 -35.45 -29.47 2.27
N SER A 82 -36.71 -29.20 2.60
CA SER A 82 -37.10 -28.00 3.33
C SER A 82 -36.56 -28.02 4.76
N THR A 83 -35.46 -27.31 5.01
CA THR A 83 -34.97 -27.06 6.36
C THR A 83 -35.93 -26.13 7.10
N ALA A 84 -36.36 -26.56 8.29
CA ALA A 84 -37.29 -25.77 9.11
C ALA A 84 -36.63 -24.48 9.63
N ALA A 85 -37.41 -23.41 9.74
CA ALA A 85 -36.95 -22.16 10.34
C ALA A 85 -36.62 -22.36 11.83
N PRO A 86 -35.58 -21.69 12.38
CA PRO A 86 -35.30 -21.73 13.81
C PRO A 86 -36.47 -21.18 14.63
N VAL A 87 -36.89 -21.93 15.65
CA VAL A 87 -37.92 -21.47 16.60
C VAL A 87 -37.33 -20.39 17.50
N ALA A 88 -37.86 -19.17 17.42
CA ALA A 88 -37.51 -18.11 18.36
C ALA A 88 -38.13 -18.40 19.74
N PRO A 89 -37.34 -18.40 20.84
CA PRO A 89 -37.87 -18.58 22.19
C PRO A 89 -38.69 -17.35 22.60
N GLN A 90 -39.98 -17.54 22.90
CA GLN A 90 -40.84 -16.46 23.35
C GLN A 90 -40.56 -16.10 24.82
N GLY A 91 -39.82 -15.01 25.03
CA GLY A 91 -39.75 -14.34 26.33
C GLY A 91 -41.04 -13.56 26.62
N PRO A 92 -41.44 -13.41 27.90
CA PRO A 92 -42.66 -12.68 28.26
C PRO A 92 -42.54 -11.18 27.97
N LEU A 93 -43.60 -10.60 27.42
CA LEU A 93 -43.70 -9.16 27.13
C LEU A 93 -43.73 -8.33 28.43
N PRO A 94 -42.86 -7.33 28.61
CA PRO A 94 -43.02 -6.32 29.65
C PRO A 94 -44.17 -5.36 29.32
N ALA A 95 -44.83 -4.83 30.34
CA ALA A 95 -46.06 -4.05 30.20
C ALA A 95 -45.84 -2.61 29.70
N TYR A 96 -46.92 -1.99 29.21
CA TYR A 96 -46.97 -0.59 28.80
C TYR A 96 -46.70 0.39 29.96
N GLY A 97 -45.77 1.32 29.74
CA GLY A 97 -45.79 2.67 30.31
C GLY A 97 -45.24 2.88 31.72
N ALA A 98 -44.00 3.38 31.83
CA ALA A 98 -43.53 4.12 33.00
C ALA A 98 -42.44 5.16 32.66
N ASP A 99 -42.76 6.42 32.93
CA ASP A 99 -41.90 7.59 33.21
C ASP A 99 -40.93 8.16 32.13
N LEU A 100 -40.84 9.49 32.11
CA LEU A 100 -39.96 10.29 31.26
C LEU A 100 -38.87 10.94 32.12
N ARG A 101 -37.67 10.35 32.15
CA ARG A 101 -36.48 10.95 32.78
C ARG A 101 -35.26 10.90 31.85
N PRO A 102 -34.56 12.03 31.63
CA PRO A 102 -33.30 12.02 30.88
C PRO A 102 -32.19 11.35 31.72
N PRO A 103 -31.36 10.47 31.14
CA PRO A 103 -30.21 9.92 31.85
C PRO A 103 -29.14 11.00 32.06
N THR A 104 -28.75 11.22 33.31
CA THR A 104 -27.63 12.08 33.69
C THR A 104 -26.30 11.46 33.24
N ALA A 105 -25.41 12.27 32.68
CA ALA A 105 -24.11 11.80 32.19
C ALA A 105 -23.25 11.22 33.34
N THR A 106 -22.74 10.00 33.15
CA THR A 106 -21.76 9.38 34.04
C THR A 106 -20.37 9.55 33.43
N ALA A 107 -19.44 10.16 34.16
CA ALA A 107 -18.09 10.42 33.66
C ALA A 107 -17.22 9.14 33.64
N PRO A 108 -16.34 8.95 32.64
CA PRO A 108 -15.34 7.88 32.67
C PRO A 108 -14.30 8.09 33.77
N ALA A 109 -13.82 7.01 34.39
CA ALA A 109 -12.69 7.06 35.32
C ALA A 109 -11.36 7.21 34.55
N ALA A 110 -10.47 8.09 35.03
CA ALA A 110 -9.15 8.30 34.43
C ALA A 110 -8.10 7.31 34.97
N PRO A 111 -7.17 6.82 34.13
CA PRO A 111 -6.01 6.04 34.60
C PRO A 111 -4.98 6.94 35.30
N ALA A 112 -4.28 6.39 36.30
CA ALA A 112 -3.29 7.13 37.09
C ALA A 112 -1.93 7.25 36.38
N MET A 113 -1.28 8.42 36.51
CA MET A 113 0.08 8.67 36.02
C MET A 113 1.13 8.36 37.10
N PRO A 114 2.28 7.74 36.77
CA PRO A 114 3.47 7.79 37.61
C PRO A 114 4.20 9.14 37.43
N THR A 115 4.64 9.75 38.54
CA THR A 115 5.41 11.00 38.52
C THR A 115 6.90 10.76 38.27
N ALA A 116 7.54 11.67 37.53
CA ALA A 116 8.98 11.64 37.26
C ALA A 116 9.76 12.51 38.26
N ALA A 117 10.99 12.08 38.59
CA ALA A 117 11.98 12.89 39.30
C ALA A 117 13.41 12.51 38.87
N ALA A 118 14.25 13.53 38.69
CA ALA A 118 15.68 13.51 38.38
C ALA A 118 16.29 14.84 38.91
N PRO A 119 17.62 15.09 38.92
CA PRO A 119 18.73 14.28 38.41
C PRO A 119 19.92 14.15 39.41
N GLY A 120 21.08 13.64 38.97
CA GLY A 120 22.37 14.19 39.42
C GLY A 120 23.52 13.25 39.83
N SER A 121 24.52 13.15 38.95
CA SER A 121 25.97 13.04 39.26
C SER A 121 26.58 11.75 39.86
N ALA A 122 27.88 11.55 39.53
CA ALA A 122 28.76 10.48 40.01
C ALA A 122 29.66 10.95 41.18
N PRO A 123 30.45 10.03 41.80
CA PRO A 123 31.90 10.28 41.82
C PRO A 123 32.77 9.00 41.65
N VAL A 124 34.09 9.17 41.83
CA VAL A 124 35.18 8.21 41.57
C VAL A 124 35.65 7.38 42.79
N HIS A 125 36.52 6.40 42.54
CA HIS A 125 37.26 5.56 43.52
C HIS A 125 37.97 6.36 44.64
N PRO A 126 38.18 5.77 45.83
CA PRO A 126 39.48 5.12 46.14
C PRO A 126 39.39 3.81 46.96
N SER A 127 40.55 3.32 47.42
CA SER A 127 40.76 1.97 48.01
C SER A 127 40.87 1.93 49.55
N ALA A 128 40.72 0.71 50.11
CA ALA A 128 41.16 0.22 51.43
C ALA A 128 40.41 0.69 52.70
N GLY A 129 40.17 -0.25 53.65
CA GLY A 129 39.67 0.07 55.00
C GLY A 129 38.86 -1.02 55.75
N THR A 130 39.55 -2.04 56.29
CA THR A 130 39.31 -2.69 57.60
C THR A 130 37.88 -3.08 58.08
N GLN A 131 37.66 -4.41 58.22
CA GLN A 131 36.88 -5.18 59.26
C GLN A 131 35.52 -4.63 59.83
N LEU A 132 34.49 -5.45 60.08
CA LEU A 132 34.52 -6.60 61.01
C LEU A 132 33.50 -7.73 60.73
N ASN A 133 33.91 -8.94 61.14
CA ASN A 133 33.12 -10.06 61.67
C ASN A 133 31.98 -10.70 60.83
N GLN A 134 32.31 -11.83 60.19
CA GLN A 134 31.41 -12.95 59.89
C GLN A 134 32.05 -14.24 60.45
N PRO A 135 31.28 -15.20 61.02
CA PRO A 135 31.85 -16.40 61.63
C PRO A 135 32.39 -17.39 60.58
N ALA A 136 33.42 -18.15 60.97
CA ALA A 136 34.20 -18.97 60.06
C ALA A 136 33.65 -20.39 59.84
N VAL A 137 33.89 -20.94 58.64
CA VAL A 137 33.88 -22.39 58.36
C VAL A 137 35.24 -22.78 57.79
N VAL A 138 35.83 -23.85 58.34
CA VAL A 138 37.21 -24.26 58.06
C VAL A 138 37.36 -24.81 56.64
N ARG A 139 38.38 -24.35 55.90
CA ARG A 139 38.89 -25.04 54.71
C ARG A 139 40.14 -25.84 55.07
N GLN A 140 40.05 -27.16 54.93
CA GLN A 140 41.20 -28.06 54.96
C GLN A 140 42.17 -27.70 53.83
N ALA A 141 43.46 -27.52 54.13
CA ALA A 141 44.48 -27.25 53.13
C ALA A 141 45.17 -28.53 52.66
N PRO A 142 45.24 -28.82 51.35
CA PRO A 142 46.23 -29.75 50.81
C PRO A 142 47.62 -29.11 50.89
N GLN A 143 48.60 -29.85 51.42
CA GLN A 143 50.00 -29.43 51.40
C GLN A 143 50.57 -29.57 49.98
N GLY A 144 51.52 -28.70 49.62
CA GLY A 144 52.21 -28.78 48.33
C GLY A 144 53.18 -29.97 48.28
N ALA A 145 53.11 -30.73 47.19
CA ALA A 145 54.14 -31.69 46.80
C ALA A 145 54.55 -31.39 45.34
N THR A 146 55.84 -31.17 45.11
CA THR A 146 56.37 -30.83 43.79
C THR A 146 56.60 -32.08 42.94
N THR A 147 55.74 -32.30 41.95
CA THR A 147 56.07 -33.17 40.81
C THR A 147 55.62 -32.49 39.52
N ALA A 148 56.58 -32.14 38.66
CA ALA A 148 56.28 -31.61 37.33
C ALA A 148 55.83 -32.74 36.41
N ALA A 149 54.52 -33.05 36.42
CA ALA A 149 53.91 -33.75 35.31
C ALA A 149 53.87 -32.81 34.09
N PRO A 150 54.23 -33.26 32.87
CA PRO A 150 54.04 -32.46 31.67
C PRO A 150 52.55 -32.16 31.51
N ALA A 151 52.19 -30.88 31.33
CA ALA A 151 50.87 -30.54 30.84
C ALA A 151 50.69 -31.18 29.44
N PRO A 152 49.58 -31.89 29.16
CA PRO A 152 49.36 -32.46 27.82
C PRO A 152 49.30 -31.33 26.78
N ALA A 153 50.35 -31.23 25.96
CA ALA A 153 50.61 -30.08 25.09
C ALA A 153 49.54 -29.82 24.01
N GLY A 154 48.61 -30.76 23.81
CA GLY A 154 47.47 -30.61 22.88
C GLY A 154 46.18 -30.07 23.51
N LEU A 155 46.10 -29.78 24.81
CA LEU A 155 44.84 -29.31 25.42
C LEU A 155 44.46 -27.88 25.01
N THR A 156 45.43 -26.98 24.89
CA THR A 156 45.21 -25.60 24.41
C THR A 156 44.86 -25.58 22.93
N GLU A 157 45.57 -26.35 22.10
CA GLU A 157 45.32 -26.43 20.66
C GLU A 157 43.95 -27.06 20.36
N ASN A 158 43.59 -28.16 21.03
CA ASN A 158 42.26 -28.75 20.88
C ASN A 158 41.14 -27.82 21.40
N ALA A 159 41.36 -27.07 22.48
CA ALA A 159 40.38 -26.10 22.97
C ALA A 159 40.17 -24.94 21.97
N VAL A 160 41.24 -24.42 21.36
CA VAL A 160 41.16 -23.39 20.31
C VAL A 160 40.49 -23.95 19.05
N ALA A 161 40.88 -25.15 18.60
CA ALA A 161 40.29 -25.81 17.43
C ALA A 161 38.81 -26.17 17.64
N ALA A 162 38.42 -26.60 18.83
CA ALA A 162 37.01 -26.82 19.19
C ALA A 162 36.22 -25.51 19.22
N THR A 163 36.82 -24.43 19.71
CA THR A 163 36.20 -23.09 19.74
C THR A 163 35.99 -22.53 18.33
N THR A 164 36.99 -22.63 17.44
CA THR A 164 36.84 -22.18 16.05
C THR A 164 35.87 -23.04 15.26
N THR A 165 35.89 -24.36 15.45
CA THR A 165 34.91 -25.29 14.84
C THR A 165 33.50 -25.01 15.34
N GLY A 166 33.31 -24.79 16.64
CA GLY A 166 32.01 -24.42 17.22
C GLY A 166 31.50 -23.06 16.74
N ALA A 167 32.38 -22.08 16.55
CA ALA A 167 32.02 -20.78 16.01
C ALA A 167 31.58 -20.87 14.53
N LEU A 168 32.29 -21.65 13.70
CA LEU A 168 31.91 -21.90 12.30
C LEU A 168 30.59 -22.67 12.19
N ALA A 169 30.39 -23.69 13.03
CA ALA A 169 29.12 -24.41 13.12
C ALA A 169 27.97 -23.47 13.51
N GLY A 170 28.16 -22.65 14.54
CA GLY A 170 27.19 -21.64 14.97
C GLY A 170 26.83 -20.64 13.87
N ALA A 171 27.83 -20.10 13.16
CA ALA A 171 27.61 -19.18 12.04
C ALA A 171 26.80 -19.83 10.90
N SER A 172 27.11 -21.08 10.54
CA SER A 172 26.38 -21.81 9.50
C SER A 172 24.93 -22.13 9.90
N ALA A 173 24.68 -22.43 11.18
CA ALA A 173 23.34 -22.62 11.72
C ALA A 173 22.51 -21.31 11.69
N VAL A 174 23.11 -20.18 12.09
CA VAL A 174 22.47 -18.86 12.02
C VAL A 174 22.12 -18.47 10.57
N GLN A 175 23.05 -18.68 9.62
CA GLN A 175 22.78 -18.43 8.20
C GLN A 175 21.62 -19.31 7.67
N THR A 176 21.59 -20.58 8.07
CA THR A 176 20.54 -21.52 7.67
C THR A 176 19.17 -21.10 8.24
N GLN A 177 19.13 -20.67 9.51
CA GLN A 177 17.93 -20.16 10.16
C GLN A 177 17.45 -18.84 9.54
N ALA A 178 18.36 -17.95 9.14
CA ALA A 178 18.04 -16.71 8.42
C ALA A 178 17.42 -17.02 7.04
N GLN A 179 18.02 -17.94 6.28
CA GLN A 179 17.47 -18.38 4.99
C GLN A 179 16.07 -19.00 5.15
N GLN A 180 15.88 -19.90 6.12
CA GLN A 180 14.58 -20.50 6.42
C GLN A 180 13.54 -19.46 6.85
N ARG A 181 13.95 -18.41 7.59
CA ARG A 181 13.09 -17.26 7.91
C ARG A 181 12.67 -16.52 6.65
N LEU A 182 13.60 -16.14 5.78
CA LEU A 182 13.30 -15.41 4.55
C LEU A 182 12.39 -16.21 3.63
N ASN A 183 12.66 -17.49 3.42
CA ASN A 183 11.81 -18.37 2.60
C ASN A 183 10.36 -18.41 3.13
N ARG A 184 10.15 -18.59 4.45
CA ARG A 184 8.78 -18.59 5.04
C ARG A 184 8.04 -17.26 4.81
N LEU A 185 8.72 -16.14 5.00
CA LEU A 185 8.13 -14.81 4.79
C LEU A 185 7.81 -14.57 3.30
N LEU A 186 8.66 -15.06 2.40
CA LEU A 186 8.47 -14.98 0.96
C LEU A 186 7.32 -15.85 0.48
N ASP A 187 7.25 -17.12 0.92
CA ASP A 187 6.17 -18.05 0.58
C ASP A 187 4.79 -17.50 1.00
N ALA A 188 4.72 -16.86 2.17
CA ALA A 188 3.50 -16.22 2.66
C ALA A 188 3.03 -15.04 1.79
N VAL A 189 3.95 -14.35 1.11
CA VAL A 189 3.64 -13.27 0.14
C VAL A 189 3.33 -13.86 -1.24
N ALA A 190 4.19 -14.74 -1.75
CA ALA A 190 4.07 -15.37 -3.07
C ALA A 190 2.78 -16.21 -3.21
N ARG A 191 2.25 -16.79 -2.11
CA ARG A 191 0.95 -17.47 -2.12
C ARG A 191 -0.22 -16.54 -2.42
N GLN A 192 -0.14 -15.28 -2.01
CA GLN A 192 -1.22 -14.30 -2.20
C GLN A 192 -1.25 -13.76 -3.63
N GLU A 193 -0.08 -13.68 -4.29
CA GLU A 193 0.02 -13.36 -5.72
C GLU A 193 1.17 -14.13 -6.40
N PRO A 194 0.93 -15.38 -6.84
CA PRO A 194 1.95 -16.26 -7.42
C PRO A 194 2.29 -15.92 -8.87
N LYS A 195 1.62 -14.95 -9.50
CA LYS A 195 1.93 -14.51 -10.87
C LYS A 195 3.09 -13.53 -10.94
N LEU A 196 3.49 -12.94 -9.82
CA LEU A 196 4.60 -11.99 -9.74
C LEU A 196 5.90 -12.67 -9.31
N ARG A 197 7.03 -12.15 -9.79
CA ARG A 197 8.32 -12.41 -9.16
C ARG A 197 8.40 -11.61 -7.86
N TRP A 198 8.95 -12.24 -6.83
CA TRP A 198 9.12 -11.65 -5.50
C TRP A 198 10.54 -11.89 -5.04
N ALA A 199 11.14 -10.92 -4.35
CA ALA A 199 12.36 -11.17 -3.60
C ALA A 199 12.33 -10.47 -2.25
N ILE A 200 12.99 -11.08 -1.29
CA ILE A 200 13.15 -10.59 0.07
C ILE A 200 14.63 -10.69 0.46
N GLY A 201 15.14 -9.75 1.25
CA GLY A 201 16.53 -9.79 1.70
C GLY A 201 16.77 -9.02 2.98
N ASP A 202 17.72 -9.52 3.79
CA ASP A 202 18.16 -8.89 5.03
C ASP A 202 19.33 -7.95 4.76
N ARG A 203 19.13 -6.66 5.03
CA ARG A 203 20.15 -5.62 4.89
C ARG A 203 21.08 -5.54 6.12
N ASP A 204 22.21 -4.86 5.92
CA ASP A 204 23.18 -4.53 6.97
C ASP A 204 22.59 -3.66 8.09
N ASP A 205 21.66 -2.75 7.75
CA ASP A 205 20.86 -1.95 8.68
C ASP A 205 19.85 -2.76 9.52
N SER A 206 19.87 -4.09 9.40
CA SER A 206 18.99 -5.07 10.06
C SER A 206 17.51 -5.00 9.65
N ASN A 207 17.15 -4.26 8.60
CA ASN A 207 15.82 -4.33 8.00
C ASN A 207 15.73 -5.48 6.98
N THR A 208 14.70 -6.31 7.13
CA THR A 208 14.26 -7.24 6.07
C THR A 208 13.44 -6.43 5.04
N VAL A 209 13.88 -6.42 3.78
CA VAL A 209 13.25 -5.67 2.68
C VAL A 209 12.56 -6.61 1.70
N LEU A 210 11.34 -6.27 1.26
CA LEU A 210 10.56 -6.99 0.26
C LEU A 210 10.38 -6.15 -1.01
N ALA A 211 10.49 -6.80 -2.18
CA ALA A 211 10.27 -6.18 -3.49
C ALA A 211 9.56 -7.13 -4.48
N THR A 212 8.88 -6.52 -5.44
CA THR A 212 8.48 -7.13 -6.73
C THR A 212 8.88 -6.17 -7.86
N ASP A 213 9.20 -6.72 -9.02
CA ASP A 213 9.62 -5.95 -10.21
C ASP A 213 8.43 -5.34 -10.98
N LEU A 214 7.19 -5.73 -10.68
CA LEU A 214 5.94 -5.25 -11.31
C LEU A 214 5.90 -3.74 -11.58
N ALA A 215 6.31 -2.94 -10.59
CA ALA A 215 6.28 -1.48 -10.69
C ALA A 215 7.28 -0.84 -9.72
N SER A 216 8.58 -0.98 -10.00
CA SER A 216 9.69 -0.32 -9.25
C SER A 216 9.76 -0.61 -7.73
N GLY A 217 9.07 -1.65 -7.25
CA GLY A 217 8.92 -2.00 -5.83
C GLY A 217 7.55 -1.71 -5.20
N TRP A 218 6.55 -1.26 -5.96
CA TRP A 218 5.17 -1.14 -5.46
C TRP A 218 4.54 -2.51 -5.17
N ILE A 219 3.83 -2.61 -4.04
CA ILE A 219 3.14 -3.83 -3.60
C ILE A 219 1.62 -3.69 -3.84
N PRO A 220 1.01 -4.58 -4.64
CA PRO A 220 -0.44 -4.61 -4.90
C PRO A 220 -1.32 -4.56 -3.64
N PRO A 221 -2.55 -4.01 -3.70
CA PRO A 221 -3.39 -3.80 -2.51
C PRO A 221 -3.88 -5.10 -1.86
N HIS A 222 -4.03 -6.18 -2.63
CA HIS A 222 -4.51 -7.49 -2.14
C HIS A 222 -3.42 -8.34 -1.49
N VAL A 223 -2.17 -7.86 -1.48
CA VAL A 223 -1.04 -8.54 -0.84
C VAL A 223 -0.82 -7.96 0.56
N GLU A 224 -1.17 -8.74 1.57
CA GLU A 224 -0.79 -8.50 2.96
C GLU A 224 0.71 -8.79 3.15
N ILE A 225 1.36 -7.96 3.97
CA ILE A 225 2.81 -7.96 4.13
C ILE A 225 3.19 -8.47 5.53
N PRO A 226 4.10 -9.44 5.65
CA PRO A 226 4.56 -9.93 6.95
C PRO A 226 5.13 -8.85 7.88
N THR A 227 4.88 -9.01 9.17
CA THR A 227 5.34 -8.10 10.22
C THR A 227 6.86 -8.06 10.30
N GLY A 228 7.43 -6.85 10.40
CA GLY A 228 8.88 -6.62 10.45
C GLY A 228 9.51 -6.29 9.10
N ILE A 229 8.81 -6.54 7.99
CA ILE A 229 9.29 -6.16 6.65
C ILE A 229 9.22 -4.64 6.45
N LYS A 230 10.23 -4.09 5.78
CA LYS A 230 10.23 -2.76 5.18
C LYS A 230 9.98 -2.85 3.67
N LEU A 231 9.18 -1.94 3.14
CA LEU A 231 9.03 -1.75 1.71
C LEU A 231 10.02 -0.70 1.20
N LEU A 232 10.25 -0.70 -0.11
CA LEU A 232 10.94 0.39 -0.78
C LEU A 232 10.09 1.67 -0.70
N LYS A 233 10.74 2.83 -0.52
CA LYS A 233 10.07 4.13 -0.65
C LYS A 233 9.52 4.31 -2.08
N PRO A 234 8.40 5.02 -2.28
CA PRO A 234 7.93 5.43 -3.60
C PRO A 234 9.05 6.06 -4.45
N GLY A 235 9.13 5.69 -5.73
CA GLY A 235 10.16 6.18 -6.65
C GLY A 235 10.36 5.26 -7.85
N ASN A 236 10.63 5.84 -9.04
CA ASN A 236 10.95 5.07 -10.25
C ASN A 236 12.30 4.37 -10.12
N ARG A 237 12.32 3.08 -10.45
CA ARG A 237 13.49 2.20 -10.45
C ARG A 237 13.36 1.19 -11.59
N SER A 238 13.70 1.59 -12.82
CA SER A 238 13.99 0.64 -13.89
C SER A 238 15.24 -0.17 -13.52
N LYS A 239 15.02 -1.33 -12.91
CA LYS A 239 16.02 -2.16 -12.23
C LYS A 239 15.55 -3.61 -12.18
N THR A 240 16.49 -4.55 -12.22
CA THR A 240 16.24 -5.96 -11.89
C THR A 240 15.87 -6.13 -10.43
N LEU A 241 15.22 -7.25 -10.10
CA LEU A 241 14.70 -7.56 -8.77
C LEU A 241 15.78 -7.53 -7.67
N ASP A 242 16.98 -8.05 -7.94
CA ASP A 242 18.13 -7.96 -7.01
C ASP A 242 18.59 -6.50 -6.81
N ALA A 243 18.60 -5.70 -7.87
CA ALA A 243 18.98 -4.29 -7.82
C ALA A 243 17.91 -3.38 -7.16
N LEU A 244 16.68 -3.88 -6.97
CA LEU A 244 15.65 -3.29 -6.11
C LEU A 244 15.91 -3.58 -4.62
N LEU A 245 16.34 -4.81 -4.27
CA LEU A 245 16.76 -5.12 -2.89
C LEU A 245 18.02 -4.34 -2.48
N GLY A 246 19.00 -4.23 -3.37
CA GLY A 246 20.28 -3.58 -3.10
C GLY A 246 21.23 -4.45 -2.26
N GLU A 247 22.16 -3.81 -1.56
CA GLU A 247 23.14 -4.52 -0.72
C GLU A 247 22.44 -5.25 0.43
N THR A 248 22.60 -6.58 0.45
CA THR A 248 21.89 -7.53 1.32
C THR A 248 22.83 -8.68 1.69
N THR A 249 22.65 -9.23 2.89
CA THR A 249 23.50 -10.28 3.48
C THR A 249 22.94 -11.69 3.29
N VAL A 250 21.60 -11.79 3.25
CA VAL A 250 20.85 -13.01 2.97
C VAL A 250 19.68 -12.62 2.06
N THR A 251 19.36 -13.43 1.05
CA THR A 251 18.25 -13.19 0.12
C THR A 251 17.46 -14.46 -0.16
N ALA A 252 16.20 -14.31 -0.52
CA ALA A 252 15.37 -15.35 -1.13
C ALA A 252 14.56 -14.74 -2.28
N ALA A 253 14.35 -15.51 -3.35
CA ALA A 253 13.61 -15.07 -4.52
C ALA A 253 12.64 -16.16 -5.01
N TYR A 254 11.47 -15.72 -5.44
CA TYR A 254 10.39 -16.53 -6.00
C TYR A 254 10.14 -16.09 -7.45
N SER A 255 9.90 -17.05 -8.32
CA SER A 255 9.46 -16.81 -9.70
C SER A 255 8.14 -17.53 -9.96
N PRO A 256 7.25 -16.97 -10.80
CA PRO A 256 5.95 -17.59 -11.10
C PRO A 256 6.09 -19.05 -11.53
N GLY A 257 5.25 -19.91 -10.94
CA GLY A 257 5.29 -21.36 -11.17
C GLY A 257 6.33 -22.14 -10.36
N GLN A 258 7.14 -21.48 -9.53
CA GLN A 258 7.89 -22.18 -8.47
C GLN A 258 6.92 -22.81 -7.46
N TYR A 259 7.32 -23.97 -6.92
CA TYR A 259 6.52 -24.67 -5.92
C TYR A 259 6.45 -23.88 -4.61
N LEU A 260 5.24 -23.77 -4.06
CA LEU A 260 4.99 -23.28 -2.72
C LEU A 260 4.44 -24.44 -1.89
N THR A 261 4.98 -24.61 -0.67
CA THR A 261 4.41 -25.49 0.36
C THR A 261 2.89 -25.23 0.49
N PRO A 262 2.01 -26.22 0.73
CA PRO A 262 0.58 -25.99 0.95
C PRO A 262 0.32 -25.01 2.10
N ALA A 263 -0.87 -24.41 2.14
CA ALA A 263 -1.20 -23.37 3.14
C ALA A 263 -1.47 -23.99 4.52
N GLU A 264 -2.05 -25.19 4.52
CA GLU A 264 -2.31 -26.08 5.64
C GLU A 264 -1.02 -26.62 6.30
N ASP A 265 0.06 -26.76 5.53
CA ASP A 265 1.38 -27.22 5.99
C ASP A 265 2.33 -26.07 6.36
N ALA A 266 1.90 -24.81 6.18
CA ALA A 266 2.76 -23.63 6.35
C ALA A 266 2.65 -23.01 7.75
N GLU A 267 3.81 -22.72 8.35
CA GLU A 267 3.93 -21.99 9.62
C GLU A 267 3.22 -20.61 9.55
N PRO A 268 2.21 -20.35 10.42
CA PRO A 268 1.45 -19.10 10.39
C PRO A 268 2.33 -17.85 10.52
N THR A 269 2.14 -16.91 9.60
CA THR A 269 2.93 -15.66 9.56
C THR A 269 2.02 -14.46 9.84
N GLN A 270 2.40 -13.61 10.79
CA GLN A 270 1.60 -12.45 11.18
C GLN A 270 1.78 -11.29 10.19
N MET A 271 0.68 -10.83 9.59
CA MET A 271 0.65 -9.71 8.65
C MET A 271 0.49 -8.34 9.32
N SER A 272 0.89 -7.25 8.63
CA SER A 272 0.68 -5.89 9.11
C SER A 272 0.65 -4.83 8.00
N ILE A 273 -0.38 -3.97 8.03
CA ILE A 273 -0.47 -2.75 7.21
C ILE A 273 0.70 -1.77 7.47
N ARG A 274 1.37 -1.85 8.62
CA ARG A 274 2.48 -0.96 9.01
C ARG A 274 3.68 -0.98 8.07
N ALA A 275 3.85 -2.02 7.26
CA ALA A 275 4.90 -2.05 6.24
C ALA A 275 4.66 -1.05 5.09
N ARG A 276 3.40 -0.61 4.90
CA ARG A 276 3.01 0.44 3.93
C ARG A 276 3.21 1.86 4.46
N ASP A 277 3.70 2.03 5.68
CA ASP A 277 3.97 3.34 6.26
C ASP A 277 5.06 4.08 5.47
N THR A 278 4.73 5.28 5.00
CA THR A 278 5.56 6.12 4.11
C THR A 278 5.22 7.59 4.33
N GLU A 279 6.11 8.46 3.86
CA GLU A 279 5.97 9.92 3.86
C GLU A 279 4.55 10.37 3.46
N GLU A 280 3.94 11.26 4.24
CA GLU A 280 2.54 11.66 4.04
C GLU A 280 2.41 12.64 2.87
N VAL A 281 1.46 12.37 1.97
CA VAL A 281 1.15 13.25 0.84
C VAL A 281 0.29 14.41 1.34
N GLU A 282 0.85 15.61 1.22
CA GLU A 282 0.14 16.88 1.48
C GLU A 282 -1.14 16.96 0.64
N ASP A 283 -2.24 17.36 1.28
CA ASP A 283 -3.59 17.46 0.69
C ASP A 283 -4.01 16.26 -0.20
N LEU A 284 -3.68 15.03 0.23
CA LEU A 284 -4.04 13.75 -0.41
C LEU A 284 -5.43 13.72 -1.06
N GLY A 285 -6.46 14.27 -0.42
CA GLY A 285 -7.82 14.32 -0.95
C GLY A 285 -8.02 15.29 -2.13
N TRP A 286 -7.30 16.42 -2.15
CA TRP A 286 -7.28 17.35 -3.28
C TRP A 286 -6.47 16.77 -4.44
N GLU A 287 -5.28 16.24 -4.16
CA GLU A 287 -4.40 15.60 -5.13
C GLU A 287 -5.09 14.40 -5.81
N LEU A 288 -5.71 13.50 -5.04
CA LEU A 288 -6.51 12.39 -5.56
C LEU A 288 -7.70 12.87 -6.40
N SER A 289 -8.31 13.99 -6.01
CA SER A 289 -9.39 14.62 -6.79
C SER A 289 -8.89 15.20 -8.12
N GLN A 290 -7.65 15.68 -8.24
CA GLN A 290 -7.07 16.06 -9.53
C GLN A 290 -6.65 14.82 -10.34
N ALA A 291 -5.97 13.85 -9.71
CA ALA A 291 -5.44 12.65 -10.38
C ALA A 291 -6.52 11.77 -11.03
N THR A 292 -7.74 11.77 -10.50
CA THR A 292 -8.90 11.03 -11.03
C THR A 292 -9.72 11.81 -12.05
N LYS A 293 -9.51 13.12 -12.18
CA LYS A 293 -10.32 14.00 -13.02
C LYS A 293 -9.88 13.92 -14.48
N TRP A 294 -10.80 13.47 -15.35
CA TRP A 294 -10.55 13.26 -16.79
C TRP A 294 -9.41 12.26 -17.11
N ARG A 295 -9.15 11.30 -16.21
CA ARG A 295 -8.10 10.29 -16.44
C ARG A 295 -8.64 9.08 -17.20
N ASP A 296 -8.00 8.78 -18.32
CA ASP A 296 -8.35 7.64 -19.18
C ASP A 296 -8.18 6.28 -18.49
N GLY A 297 -9.05 5.33 -18.82
CA GLY A 297 -9.07 3.99 -18.23
C GLY A 297 -9.62 3.90 -16.80
N LEU A 298 -10.01 5.01 -16.16
CA LEU A 298 -10.78 4.99 -14.91
C LEU A 298 -12.30 5.06 -15.18
N PRO A 299 -13.14 4.35 -14.40
CA PRO A 299 -14.57 4.55 -14.43
C PRO A 299 -14.92 5.95 -13.90
N ARG A 300 -15.95 6.60 -14.48
CA ARG A 300 -16.40 7.95 -14.07
C ARG A 300 -16.71 8.04 -12.57
N LEU A 301 -17.18 6.93 -12.01
CA LEU A 301 -17.35 6.62 -10.59
C LEU A 301 -16.14 6.99 -9.71
N ALA A 302 -14.91 6.70 -10.16
CA ALA A 302 -13.70 6.83 -9.36
C ALA A 302 -13.46 8.27 -8.90
N HIS A 303 -13.78 9.27 -9.73
CA HIS A 303 -13.67 10.68 -9.35
C HIS A 303 -14.71 11.09 -8.30
N THR A 304 -15.94 10.56 -8.40
CA THR A 304 -17.00 10.79 -7.40
C THR A 304 -16.61 10.19 -6.06
N LEU A 305 -16.18 8.93 -6.03
CA LEU A 305 -15.76 8.25 -4.80
C LEU A 305 -14.47 8.81 -4.21
N ALA A 306 -13.49 9.19 -5.03
CA ALA A 306 -12.29 9.90 -4.59
C ALA A 306 -12.62 11.14 -3.77
N LYS A 307 -13.52 11.98 -4.29
CA LYS A 307 -14.02 13.15 -3.55
C LYS A 307 -14.77 12.72 -2.29
N ALA A 308 -15.78 11.86 -2.43
CA ALA A 308 -16.68 11.50 -1.34
C ALA A 308 -15.98 10.85 -0.14
N ALA A 309 -15.02 9.96 -0.39
CA ALA A 309 -14.20 9.33 0.65
C ALA A 309 -13.19 10.32 1.27
N SER A 310 -12.68 11.28 0.49
CA SER A 310 -11.79 12.34 1.00
C SER A 310 -12.51 13.39 1.85
N THR A 311 -13.78 13.69 1.53
CA THR A 311 -14.58 14.69 2.26
C THR A 311 -15.54 14.10 3.29
N GLY A 312 -15.59 12.76 3.43
CA GLY A 312 -16.49 12.07 4.37
C GLY A 312 -17.98 12.24 4.07
N THR A 313 -18.36 12.57 2.83
CA THR A 313 -19.74 12.94 2.46
C THR A 313 -20.65 11.76 2.13
N GLY A 314 -20.17 10.52 2.31
CA GLY A 314 -20.93 9.28 2.04
C GLY A 314 -20.96 8.85 0.57
N TYR A 315 -21.26 7.57 0.37
CA TYR A 315 -21.33 6.86 -0.90
C TYR A 315 -22.24 5.63 -0.71
N LEU A 316 -22.71 5.01 -1.81
CA LEU A 316 -23.57 3.82 -1.77
C LEU A 316 -22.75 2.52 -1.81
N ASP A 317 -23.27 1.44 -1.18
CA ASP A 317 -22.62 0.12 -1.25
C ASP A 317 -22.47 -0.40 -2.69
N SER A 318 -23.44 -0.09 -3.56
CA SER A 318 -23.39 -0.41 -5.00
C SER A 318 -22.32 0.38 -5.76
N GLU A 319 -21.97 1.59 -5.30
CA GLU A 319 -20.85 2.35 -5.84
C GLU A 319 -19.51 1.76 -5.38
N VAL A 320 -19.43 1.30 -4.12
CA VAL A 320 -18.24 0.62 -3.58
C VAL A 320 -18.00 -0.71 -4.29
N GLU A 321 -19.04 -1.50 -4.56
CA GLU A 321 -18.87 -2.78 -5.26
C GLU A 321 -18.46 -2.57 -6.72
N LEU A 322 -19.07 -1.62 -7.44
CA LEU A 322 -18.67 -1.28 -8.82
C LEU A 322 -17.23 -0.75 -8.90
N LEU A 323 -16.73 -0.08 -7.85
CA LEU A 323 -15.31 0.28 -7.74
C LEU A 323 -14.42 -0.97 -7.62
N ARG A 324 -14.82 -1.94 -6.81
CA ARG A 324 -14.08 -3.20 -6.57
C ARG A 324 -14.09 -4.12 -7.78
N GLU A 325 -15.18 -4.17 -8.54
CA GLU A 325 -15.21 -4.83 -9.85
C GLU A 325 -14.15 -4.27 -10.80
N HIS A 326 -14.02 -2.93 -10.87
CA HIS A 326 -13.00 -2.26 -11.69
C HIS A 326 -11.58 -2.47 -11.15
N LEU A 327 -11.39 -2.42 -9.82
CA LEU A 327 -10.11 -2.72 -9.16
C LEU A 327 -9.63 -4.14 -9.51
N ALA A 328 -10.55 -5.12 -9.47
CA ALA A 328 -10.28 -6.50 -9.81
C ALA A 328 -10.15 -6.74 -11.32
N ALA A 329 -10.77 -5.91 -12.17
CA ALA A 329 -10.59 -5.96 -13.62
C ALA A 329 -9.17 -5.49 -14.02
N VAL A 330 -8.75 -4.31 -13.53
CA VAL A 330 -7.41 -3.78 -13.85
C VAL A 330 -6.29 -4.63 -13.24
N SER A 331 -6.48 -5.22 -12.05
CA SER A 331 -5.50 -6.15 -11.49
C SER A 331 -5.36 -7.40 -12.35
N ARG A 332 -6.47 -8.04 -12.77
CA ARG A 332 -6.44 -9.21 -13.66
C ARG A 332 -5.77 -8.92 -15.00
N GLN A 333 -5.95 -7.73 -15.55
CA GLN A 333 -5.30 -7.29 -16.79
C GLN A 333 -3.78 -7.13 -16.57
N VAL A 334 -3.37 -6.27 -15.63
CA VAL A 334 -1.95 -6.00 -15.33
C VAL A 334 -1.18 -7.28 -14.96
N LEU A 335 -1.82 -8.20 -14.22
CA LEU A 335 -1.25 -9.52 -13.87
C LEU A 335 -1.33 -10.57 -14.99
N GLY A 336 -2.01 -10.26 -16.10
CA GLY A 336 -2.00 -11.07 -17.32
C GLY A 336 -0.96 -10.58 -18.34
N ASP A 337 -0.71 -9.26 -18.37
CA ASP A 337 0.29 -8.62 -19.24
C ASP A 337 1.73 -8.73 -18.65
N TYR A 338 1.86 -9.05 -17.36
CA TYR A 338 3.13 -9.26 -16.67
C TYR A 338 3.82 -10.57 -17.10
N PRO A 339 5.16 -10.59 -17.32
CA PRO A 339 6.11 -9.51 -17.05
C PRO A 339 6.40 -8.58 -18.25
N GLU A 340 6.18 -9.01 -19.49
CA GLU A 340 6.78 -8.36 -20.67
C GLU A 340 5.97 -7.18 -21.23
N HIS A 341 4.68 -7.03 -20.87
CA HIS A 341 3.75 -6.12 -21.55
C HIS A 341 2.96 -5.19 -20.59
N VAL A 342 3.43 -5.03 -19.35
CA VAL A 342 2.78 -4.19 -18.33
C VAL A 342 2.72 -2.72 -18.74
N ASP A 343 1.53 -2.22 -19.04
CA ASP A 343 1.28 -0.79 -19.28
C ASP A 343 1.31 0.03 -17.97
N PRO A 344 2.23 1.00 -17.82
CA PRO A 344 2.28 1.90 -16.67
C PRO A 344 0.99 2.71 -16.43
N ALA A 345 0.20 3.01 -17.47
CA ALA A 345 -1.07 3.73 -17.30
C ALA A 345 -2.09 2.88 -16.53
N ASN A 346 -2.17 1.58 -16.83
CA ASN A 346 -3.02 0.61 -16.11
C ASN A 346 -2.52 0.35 -14.68
N VAL A 347 -1.21 0.29 -14.44
CA VAL A 347 -0.65 0.26 -13.08
C VAL A 347 -1.05 1.52 -12.29
N GLY A 348 -0.94 2.71 -12.89
CA GLY A 348 -1.37 3.95 -12.26
C GLY A 348 -2.89 3.99 -11.98
N ASN A 349 -3.70 3.40 -12.85
CA ASN A 349 -5.14 3.26 -12.65
C ASN A 349 -5.45 2.31 -11.48
N TRP A 350 -4.74 1.19 -11.38
CA TRP A 350 -4.83 0.26 -10.24
C TRP A 350 -4.44 0.95 -8.92
N GLN A 351 -3.36 1.72 -8.90
CA GLN A 351 -2.92 2.49 -7.73
C GLN A 351 -3.95 3.54 -7.27
N LEU A 352 -4.60 4.24 -8.20
CA LEU A 352 -5.67 5.20 -7.86
C LEU A 352 -6.93 4.50 -7.33
N LEU A 353 -7.37 3.41 -7.95
CA LEU A 353 -8.51 2.62 -7.45
C LEU A 353 -8.22 2.02 -6.07
N ALA A 354 -7.00 1.53 -5.84
CA ALA A 354 -6.53 1.05 -4.54
C ALA A 354 -6.52 2.14 -3.46
N THR A 355 -6.15 3.37 -3.83
CA THR A 355 -6.22 4.53 -2.94
C THR A 355 -7.66 4.79 -2.48
N ILE A 356 -8.62 4.73 -3.41
CA ILE A 356 -10.04 5.00 -3.12
C ILE A 356 -10.65 3.91 -2.23
N ASP A 357 -10.43 2.61 -2.53
CA ASP A 357 -10.93 1.51 -1.68
C ASP A 357 -10.29 1.52 -0.27
N ALA A 358 -9.01 1.90 -0.15
CA ALA A 358 -8.37 2.11 1.15
C ALA A 358 -8.99 3.28 1.93
N LEU A 359 -9.31 4.42 1.30
CA LEU A 359 -10.05 5.50 1.96
C LEU A 359 -11.46 5.08 2.39
N ILE A 360 -12.16 4.29 1.56
CA ILE A 360 -13.48 3.71 1.88
C ILE A 360 -13.42 2.81 3.13
N LYS A 361 -12.32 2.05 3.31
CA LYS A 361 -12.07 1.24 4.52
C LYS A 361 -11.59 2.04 5.73
N GLY A 362 -11.27 3.34 5.58
CA GLY A 362 -10.62 4.15 6.61
C GLY A 362 -9.10 3.91 6.77
N GLU A 363 -8.49 3.14 5.86
CA GLU A 363 -7.08 2.73 5.90
C GLU A 363 -6.14 3.82 5.37
N ARG A 364 -6.07 4.97 6.05
CA ARG A 364 -5.27 6.16 5.61
C ARG A 364 -3.82 5.80 5.26
N THR A 365 -3.17 4.88 5.98
CA THR A 365 -1.81 4.41 5.68
C THR A 365 -1.71 3.73 4.32
N ALA A 366 -2.65 2.84 3.97
CA ALA A 366 -2.68 2.21 2.66
C ALA A 366 -3.05 3.20 1.56
N ALA A 367 -4.02 4.09 1.79
CA ALA A 367 -4.38 5.14 0.85
C ALA A 367 -3.18 6.03 0.51
N ASN A 368 -2.47 6.53 1.52
CA ASN A 368 -1.25 7.33 1.36
C ASN A 368 -0.18 6.56 0.57
N TYR A 369 0.06 5.29 0.91
CA TYR A 369 1.00 4.42 0.20
C TYR A 369 0.68 4.28 -1.29
N HIS A 370 -0.55 3.90 -1.62
CA HIS A 370 -0.96 3.68 -3.02
C HIS A 370 -0.87 4.97 -3.83
N PHE A 371 -1.21 6.11 -3.22
CA PHE A 371 -1.17 7.40 -3.90
C PHE A 371 0.25 7.96 -4.08
N ALA A 372 1.13 7.82 -3.09
CA ALA A 372 2.53 8.22 -3.21
C ALA A 372 3.27 7.43 -4.31
N TRP A 373 2.95 6.14 -4.47
CA TRP A 373 3.44 5.34 -5.60
C TRP A 373 2.86 5.78 -6.94
N PHE A 374 1.58 6.17 -7.00
CA PHE A 374 1.01 6.79 -8.19
C PHE A 374 1.72 8.10 -8.57
N GLN A 375 2.00 8.99 -7.61
CA GLN A 375 2.75 10.21 -7.88
C GLN A 375 4.14 9.92 -8.45
N ALA A 376 4.88 8.97 -7.86
CA ALA A 376 6.20 8.56 -8.34
C ALA A 376 6.18 8.01 -9.78
N LEU A 377 5.18 7.18 -10.10
CA LEU A 377 4.98 6.60 -11.44
C LEU A 377 4.57 7.68 -12.47
N ASN A 378 3.62 8.55 -12.11
CA ASN A 378 3.13 9.64 -12.96
C ASN A 378 4.23 10.70 -13.23
N LEU A 379 5.11 10.96 -12.26
CA LEU A 379 6.27 11.84 -12.45
C LEU A 379 7.30 11.24 -13.42
N ALA A 380 7.52 9.93 -13.38
CA ALA A 380 8.40 9.23 -14.32
C ALA A 380 7.88 9.33 -15.76
N LEU A 381 6.60 9.00 -15.99
CA LEU A 381 5.98 9.06 -17.31
C LEU A 381 6.04 10.49 -17.89
N LYS A 382 5.82 11.52 -17.07
CA LYS A 382 6.04 12.92 -17.47
C LYS A 382 7.49 13.20 -17.85
N GLY A 383 8.45 12.68 -17.09
CA GLY A 383 9.89 12.83 -17.36
C GLY A 383 10.37 12.11 -18.62
N GLU A 384 9.70 11.03 -19.04
CA GLU A 384 9.99 10.29 -20.28
C GLU A 384 9.42 10.99 -21.52
N VAL A 385 8.24 11.62 -21.42
CA VAL A 385 7.62 12.43 -22.49
C VAL A 385 8.40 13.72 -22.82
N HIS A 386 9.38 14.12 -21.98
CA HIS A 386 10.22 15.31 -22.17
C HIS A 386 11.68 14.98 -22.50
N ARG A 387 11.96 13.80 -23.10
CA ARG A 387 13.28 13.38 -23.59
C ARG A 387 13.25 13.05 -25.08
#